data_AF-A0A645D6A4-F1
#
_entry.id   AF-A0A645D6A4-F1
#
_cell.length_a   1.000
_cell.length_b   1.000
_cell.length_c   1.000
_cell.angle_alpha   90.00
_cell.angle_beta   90.00
_cell.angle_gamma   90.00
#
_symmetry.space_group_name_H-M   'P 1'
#
loop_
_entity.id
_entity.type
_entity.pdbx_description
1 polymer ?
#
loop_
_entity_poly.entity_id
_entity_poly.type
_entity_poly.pdbx_seq_one_letter_code
_entity_poly.pdbx_strand_id
1 'polypeptide(L)'
;MRLARRAGFDNINIDLMLGIPGQSVPMWADTLDRALALSPEHLSCYGLIVEDGTPMKRRIDAGELILPEPEEERAMYEHTLNRLNAAGFEQYEISNFAKPGKACRHNLNCWRREDYLGFGSAAHGLEYGGTRRANPASIQGYIAGEPPLIESIGLTERMFESLMLGLRMTRGIDLRAFEDTHG
;
A
#
# COMPACT_ATOMS: atom_id res chain seq x y z
N MET A 1 -8.60 -14.46 -12.44
CA MET A 1 -8.50 -13.47 -13.53
C MET A 1 -9.49 -13.67 -14.68
N ARG A 2 -9.56 -14.83 -15.35
CA ARG A 2 -10.45 -15.06 -16.51
C ARG A 2 -11.92 -14.67 -16.32
N LEU A 3 -12.50 -14.94 -15.14
CA LEU A 3 -13.89 -14.55 -14.84
C LEU A 3 -14.05 -13.02 -14.79
N ALA A 4 -13.17 -12.32 -14.08
CA ALA A 4 -13.18 -10.86 -14.01
C ALA A 4 -13.04 -10.22 -15.40
N ARG A 5 -12.12 -10.72 -16.23
CA ARG A 5 -11.99 -10.24 -17.62
C ARG A 5 -13.27 -10.45 -18.45
N ARG A 6 -13.90 -11.63 -18.34
CA ARG A 6 -15.19 -11.90 -19.00
C ARG A 6 -16.32 -10.99 -18.50
N ALA A 7 -16.24 -10.53 -17.25
CA ALA A 7 -17.18 -9.56 -16.69
C ALA A 7 -16.86 -8.10 -17.07
N GLY A 8 -15.80 -7.85 -17.83
CA GLY A 8 -15.43 -6.51 -18.32
C GLY A 8 -14.36 -5.78 -17.51
N PHE A 9 -13.76 -6.40 -16.50
CA PHE A 9 -12.64 -5.79 -15.77
C PHE A 9 -11.35 -5.85 -16.59
N ASP A 10 -10.73 -4.68 -16.77
CA ASP A 10 -9.53 -4.47 -17.59
C ASP A 10 -8.34 -3.88 -16.81
N ASN A 11 -8.50 -3.69 -15.50
CA ASN A 11 -7.44 -3.28 -14.58
C ASN A 11 -7.50 -4.16 -13.34
N ILE A 12 -6.81 -5.30 -13.38
CA ILE A 12 -6.83 -6.28 -12.31
C ILE A 12 -5.48 -6.29 -11.58
N ASN A 13 -5.57 -6.13 -10.27
CA ASN A 13 -4.45 -6.17 -9.35
C ASN A 13 -4.23 -7.58 -8.77
N ILE A 14 -2.97 -7.90 -8.43
CA ILE A 14 -2.59 -9.02 -7.56
C ILE A 14 -1.73 -8.46 -6.43
N ASP A 15 -2.12 -8.76 -5.18
CA ASP A 15 -1.32 -8.45 -4.00
C ASP A 15 -0.42 -9.64 -3.68
N LEU A 16 0.86 -9.36 -3.49
CA LEU A 16 1.91 -10.29 -3.15
C LEU A 16 2.67 -9.76 -1.92
N MET A 17 3.20 -10.68 -1.13
CA MET A 17 4.00 -10.37 0.04
C MET A 17 5.37 -11.02 -0.11
N LEU A 18 6.43 -10.22 0.01
CA LEU A 18 7.82 -10.68 0.10
C LEU A 18 8.32 -10.59 1.55
N GLY A 19 9.38 -11.31 1.87
CA GLY A 19 9.93 -11.39 3.22
C GLY A 19 9.11 -12.28 4.16
N ILE A 20 8.24 -13.16 3.65
CA ILE A 20 7.45 -14.04 4.53
C ILE A 20 8.31 -15.18 5.10
N PRO A 21 7.94 -15.78 6.25
CA PRO A 21 8.74 -16.84 6.87
C PRO A 21 9.07 -18.00 5.93
N GLY A 22 10.35 -18.39 5.88
CA GLY A 22 10.88 -19.46 5.03
C GLY A 22 10.94 -19.15 3.52
N GLN A 23 10.67 -17.91 3.11
CA GLN A 23 10.77 -17.52 1.70
C GLN A 23 12.23 -17.27 1.30
N SER A 24 12.64 -17.84 0.18
CA SER A 24 13.95 -17.58 -0.44
C SER A 24 13.81 -16.74 -1.70
N VAL A 25 14.90 -16.11 -2.15
CA VAL A 25 14.93 -15.32 -3.39
C VAL A 25 14.43 -16.12 -4.61
N PRO A 26 14.82 -17.40 -4.82
CA PRO A 26 14.28 -18.19 -5.93
C PRO A 26 12.77 -18.47 -5.84
N MET A 27 12.24 -18.66 -4.62
CA MET A 27 10.79 -18.85 -4.42
C MET A 27 10.02 -17.57 -4.74
N TRP A 28 10.58 -16.42 -4.40
CA TRP A 28 10.00 -15.12 -4.74
C TRP A 28 10.03 -14.87 -6.26
N ALA A 29 11.14 -15.19 -6.93
CA ALA A 29 11.23 -15.11 -8.38
C ALA A 29 10.16 -15.97 -9.08
N ASP A 30 9.97 -17.23 -8.66
CA ASP A 30 8.90 -18.10 -9.17
C ASP A 30 7.51 -17.48 -8.92
N THR A 31 7.29 -16.89 -7.74
CA THR A 31 6.02 -16.22 -7.41
C THR A 31 5.71 -15.09 -8.38
N LEU A 32 6.70 -14.22 -8.67
CA LEU A 32 6.54 -13.13 -9.64
C LEU A 32 6.29 -13.63 -11.05
N ASP A 33 7.04 -14.64 -11.50
CA ASP A 33 6.85 -15.23 -12.84
C ASP A 33 5.46 -15.81 -13.01
N ARG A 34 4.96 -16.52 -11.99
CA ARG A 34 3.60 -17.08 -11.98
C ARG A 34 2.53 -16.00 -11.93
N ALA A 35 2.74 -14.92 -11.17
CA ALA A 35 1.82 -13.78 -11.14
C ALA A 35 1.76 -13.10 -12.52
N LEU A 36 2.92 -12.86 -13.15
CA LEU A 36 3.01 -12.27 -14.49
C LEU A 36 2.38 -13.16 -15.57
N ALA A 37 2.45 -14.48 -15.45
CA ALA A 37 1.78 -15.41 -16.37
C ALA A 37 0.25 -15.24 -16.36
N LEU A 38 -0.33 -14.72 -15.29
CA LEU A 38 -1.76 -14.35 -15.24
C LEU A 38 -2.07 -13.05 -15.98
N SER A 39 -1.04 -12.33 -16.42
CA SER A 39 -1.09 -11.06 -17.14
C SER A 39 -1.89 -9.98 -16.39
N PRO A 40 -1.53 -9.61 -15.15
CA PRO A 40 -2.16 -8.49 -14.44
C PRO A 40 -1.84 -7.14 -15.10
N GLU A 41 -2.65 -6.13 -14.82
CA GLU A 41 -2.33 -4.73 -15.12
C GLU A 41 -1.61 -4.02 -13.97
N HIS A 42 -1.74 -4.55 -12.76
CA HIS A 42 -1.20 -3.98 -11.55
C HIS A 42 -0.72 -5.09 -10.59
N LEU A 43 0.37 -4.83 -9.88
CA LEU A 43 0.94 -5.69 -8.86
C LEU A 43 1.28 -4.85 -7.64
N SER A 44 0.80 -5.27 -6.47
CA SER A 44 1.26 -4.76 -5.19
C SER A 44 2.21 -5.79 -4.59
N CYS A 45 3.45 -5.41 -4.31
CA CYS A 45 4.48 -6.24 -3.70
C CYS A 45 4.88 -5.63 -2.37
N TYR A 46 4.28 -6.12 -1.29
CA TYR A 46 4.51 -5.62 0.07
C TYR A 46 5.64 -6.39 0.76
N GLY A 47 6.56 -5.67 1.40
CA GLY A 47 7.42 -6.27 2.43
C GLY A 47 6.57 -6.63 3.65
N LEU A 48 6.76 -7.83 4.19
CA LEU A 48 6.09 -8.23 5.42
C LEU A 48 6.58 -7.35 6.59
N ILE A 49 5.65 -6.64 7.21
CA ILE A 49 5.88 -5.97 8.50
C ILE A 49 5.25 -6.85 9.58
N VAL A 50 6.06 -7.27 10.54
CA VAL A 50 5.57 -8.11 11.65
C VAL A 50 5.05 -7.21 12.75
N GLU A 51 3.73 -7.15 12.87
CA GLU A 51 3.04 -6.33 13.87
C GLU A 51 2.98 -7.02 15.23
N ASP A 52 3.17 -6.22 16.29
CA ASP A 52 3.06 -6.69 17.66
C ASP A 52 1.65 -7.17 18.01
N GLY A 53 1.57 -8.16 18.91
CA GLY A 53 0.30 -8.75 19.32
C GLY A 53 -0.35 -9.69 18.30
N THR A 54 0.24 -9.86 17.11
CA THR A 54 -0.25 -10.81 16.11
C THR A 54 0.16 -12.26 16.45
N PRO A 55 -0.62 -13.27 15.99
CA PRO A 55 -0.21 -14.67 16.08
C PRO A 55 1.13 -14.95 15.41
N MET A 56 1.44 -14.24 14.31
CA MET A 56 2.71 -14.40 13.59
C MET A 56 3.89 -13.95 14.47
N LYS A 57 3.81 -12.77 15.08
CA LYS A 57 4.86 -12.28 16.00
C LYS A 57 5.15 -13.27 17.12
N ARG A 58 4.10 -13.80 17.77
CA ARG A 58 4.26 -14.80 18.85
C ARG A 58 5.03 -16.05 18.40
N ARG A 59 4.77 -16.52 17.17
CA ARG A 59 5.43 -17.72 16.62
C ARG A 59 6.87 -17.44 16.19
N ILE A 60 7.15 -16.24 15.69
CA ILE A 60 8.51 -15.78 15.40
C ILE A 60 9.30 -15.68 16.71
N ASP A 61 8.74 -15.07 17.75
CA ASP A 61 9.38 -14.94 19.07
C ASP A 61 9.63 -16.30 19.74
N ALA A 62 8.76 -17.28 19.48
CA ALA A 62 8.93 -18.66 19.92
C ALA A 62 9.94 -19.46 19.07
N GLY A 63 10.50 -18.87 18.01
CA GLY A 63 11.43 -19.55 17.08
C GLY A 63 10.77 -20.56 16.14
N GLU A 64 9.44 -20.58 16.05
CA GLU A 64 8.70 -21.51 15.18
C GLU A 64 8.65 -21.04 13.72
N LEU A 65 8.76 -19.73 13.49
CA LEU A 65 8.78 -19.11 12.17
C LEU A 65 10.06 -18.29 12.04
N ILE A 66 10.78 -18.52 10.95
CA ILE A 66 12.06 -17.87 10.68
C ILE A 66 11.86 -16.93 9.48
N LEU A 67 12.10 -15.65 9.71
CA LEU A 67 12.09 -14.65 8.65
C LEU A 67 13.36 -14.77 7.79
N PRO A 68 13.30 -14.39 6.51
CA PRO A 68 14.49 -14.22 5.70
C PRO A 68 15.43 -13.19 6.32
N GLU A 69 16.73 -13.31 6.07
CA GLU A 69 17.67 -12.28 6.49
C GLU A 69 17.42 -10.96 5.74
N PRO A 70 17.74 -9.79 6.31
CA PRO A 70 17.51 -8.49 5.66
C PRO A 70 18.12 -8.38 4.26
N GLU A 71 19.26 -9.04 4.05
CA GLU A 71 19.95 -9.10 2.77
C GLU A 71 19.19 -9.92 1.71
N GLU A 72 18.50 -10.99 2.14
CA GLU A 72 17.63 -11.76 1.25
C GLU A 72 16.37 -10.97 0.88
N GLU A 73 15.77 -10.25 1.83
CA GLU A 73 14.62 -9.37 1.56
C GLU A 73 15.01 -8.26 0.58
N ARG A 74 16.18 -7.64 0.77
CA ARG A 74 16.73 -6.65 -0.17
C ARG A 74 16.89 -7.25 -1.57
N ALA A 75 17.45 -8.44 -1.68
CA ALA A 75 17.61 -9.14 -2.95
C ALA A 75 16.25 -9.47 -3.60
N MET A 76 15.23 -9.85 -2.83
CA MET A 76 13.85 -10.05 -3.33
C MET A 76 13.27 -8.75 -3.86
N TYR A 77 13.43 -7.64 -3.14
CA TYR A 77 12.93 -6.34 -3.57
C TYR A 77 13.63 -5.86 -4.85
N GLU A 78 14.96 -5.93 -4.94
CA GLU A 78 15.72 -5.61 -6.15
C GLU A 78 15.33 -6.49 -7.33
N HIS A 79 15.12 -7.79 -7.10
CA HIS A 79 14.61 -8.69 -8.13
C HIS A 79 13.22 -8.25 -8.62
N THR A 80 12.33 -7.83 -7.72
CA THR A 80 10.99 -7.30 -8.05
C THR A 80 11.10 -6.09 -8.98
N LEU A 81 11.91 -5.09 -8.62
CA LEU A 81 12.11 -3.89 -9.43
C LEU A 81 12.54 -4.25 -10.85
N ASN A 82 13.59 -5.05 -10.98
CA ASN A 82 14.16 -5.42 -12.26
C ASN A 82 13.19 -6.26 -13.10
N ARG A 83 12.56 -7.27 -12.49
CA ARG A 83 11.69 -8.22 -13.18
C ARG A 83 10.41 -7.58 -13.69
N LEU A 84 9.80 -6.70 -12.89
CA LEU A 84 8.57 -6.00 -13.26
C LEU A 84 8.84 -4.89 -14.27
N ASN A 85 9.95 -4.15 -14.14
CA ASN A 85 10.38 -3.18 -15.15
C ASN A 85 10.62 -3.87 -16.51
N ALA A 86 11.34 -5.00 -16.54
CA ALA A 86 11.54 -5.79 -17.75
C ALA A 86 10.22 -6.32 -18.36
N ALA A 87 9.19 -6.52 -17.53
CA ALA A 87 7.85 -6.88 -17.97
C ALA A 87 7.01 -5.65 -18.39
N GLY A 88 7.54 -4.43 -18.35
CA GLY A 88 6.86 -3.19 -18.72
C GLY A 88 5.90 -2.64 -17.68
N PHE A 89 6.16 -2.90 -16.39
CA PHE A 89 5.48 -2.24 -15.28
C PHE A 89 6.36 -1.10 -14.75
N GLU A 90 5.73 -0.03 -14.30
CA GLU A 90 6.38 1.11 -13.67
C GLU A 90 6.08 1.11 -12.17
N GLN A 91 7.12 1.30 -11.36
CA GLN A 91 6.94 1.59 -9.95
C GLN A 91 6.47 3.03 -9.78
N TYR A 92 5.29 3.23 -9.20
CA TYR A 92 4.75 4.57 -8.95
C TYR A 92 4.81 4.98 -7.47
N GLU A 93 4.94 4.00 -6.56
CA GLU A 93 5.24 4.19 -5.14
C GLU A 93 5.90 2.92 -4.56
N ILE A 94 6.34 2.98 -3.29
CA ILE A 94 7.23 1.97 -2.66
C ILE A 94 6.84 0.50 -2.93
N SER A 95 5.55 0.15 -2.90
CA SER A 95 5.06 -1.23 -2.96
C SER A 95 4.28 -1.57 -4.23
N ASN A 96 4.02 -0.64 -5.13
CA ASN A 96 3.03 -0.82 -6.20
C ASN A 96 3.61 -0.52 -7.58
N PHE A 97 3.27 -1.41 -8.49
CA PHE A 97 3.74 -1.47 -9.86
C PHE A 97 2.54 -1.57 -10.80
N ALA A 98 2.53 -0.79 -11.87
CA ALA A 98 1.42 -0.80 -12.79
C ALA A 98 1.90 -0.70 -14.24
N LYS A 99 1.11 -1.23 -15.17
CA LYS A 99 1.22 -0.83 -16.57
C LYS A 99 0.95 0.68 -16.72
N PRO A 100 1.49 1.33 -17.77
CA PRO A 100 1.20 2.73 -18.03
C PRO A 100 -0.32 3.03 -18.01
N GLY A 101 -0.73 4.03 -17.24
CA GLY A 101 -2.12 4.43 -17.09
C GLY A 101 -2.99 3.52 -16.19
N LYS A 102 -2.41 2.50 -15.54
CA LYS A 102 -3.15 1.53 -14.69
C LYS A 102 -2.87 1.68 -13.20
N ALA A 103 -2.13 2.71 -12.79
CA ALA A 103 -1.87 3.01 -11.37
C ALA A 103 -3.16 3.15 -10.55
N CYS A 104 -3.13 2.69 -9.30
CA CYS A 104 -4.30 2.74 -8.42
C CYS A 104 -4.61 4.20 -8.04
N ARG A 105 -5.77 4.69 -8.47
CA ARG A 105 -6.25 6.05 -8.15
C ARG A 105 -6.40 6.26 -6.65
N HIS A 106 -6.93 5.28 -5.92
CA HIS A 106 -7.09 5.39 -4.47
C HIS A 106 -5.75 5.56 -3.77
N ASN A 107 -4.75 4.73 -4.08
CA ASN A 107 -3.40 4.84 -3.52
C ASN A 107 -2.80 6.22 -3.82
N LEU A 108 -2.87 6.66 -5.09
CA LEU A 108 -2.38 7.97 -5.50
C LEU A 108 -3.03 9.11 -4.71
N ASN A 109 -4.35 9.07 -4.51
CA ASN A 109 -5.07 10.08 -3.75
C ASN A 109 -4.60 10.11 -2.28
N CYS A 110 -4.46 8.94 -1.64
CA CYS A 110 -3.92 8.85 -0.29
C CYS A 110 -2.50 9.44 -0.21
N TRP A 111 -1.60 9.07 -1.14
CA TRP A 111 -0.20 9.55 -1.13
C TRP A 111 -0.05 11.02 -1.52
N ARG A 112 -1.03 11.59 -2.20
CA ARG A 112 -1.14 13.02 -2.52
C ARG A 112 -1.81 13.82 -1.42
N ARG A 113 -2.29 13.15 -0.37
CA ARG A 113 -3.05 13.78 0.71
C ARG A 113 -4.29 14.52 0.17
N GLU A 114 -4.92 13.95 -0.87
CA GLU A 114 -6.20 14.43 -1.39
C GLU A 114 -7.33 14.04 -0.44
N ASP A 115 -8.41 14.80 -0.44
CA ASP A 115 -9.58 14.51 0.40
C ASP A 115 -10.28 13.21 -0.04
N TYR A 116 -10.75 12.43 0.94
CA TYR A 116 -11.55 11.23 0.72
C TYR A 116 -12.45 10.93 1.92
N LEU A 117 -13.59 10.29 1.63
CA LEU A 117 -14.57 9.90 2.63
C LEU A 117 -14.41 8.41 3.00
N GLY A 118 -14.40 8.13 4.30
CA GLY A 118 -14.37 6.78 4.85
C GLY A 118 -15.75 6.28 5.26
N PHE A 119 -16.21 5.19 4.65
CA PHE A 119 -17.47 4.53 5.01
C PHE A 119 -17.23 3.12 5.55
N GLY A 120 -18.00 2.72 6.55
CA GLY A 120 -17.86 1.43 7.22
C GLY A 120 -17.12 1.52 8.55
N SER A 121 -17.16 0.41 9.28
CA SER A 121 -16.41 0.23 10.52
C SER A 121 -14.90 0.37 10.27
N ALA A 122 -14.20 1.03 11.19
CA ALA A 122 -12.78 1.36 11.12
C ALA A 122 -12.35 2.24 9.92
N ALA A 123 -13.28 2.71 9.08
CA ALA A 123 -12.93 3.55 7.95
C ALA A 123 -12.45 4.93 8.39
N HIS A 124 -11.42 5.44 7.71
CA HIS A 124 -10.87 6.75 7.93
C HIS A 124 -11.20 7.67 6.74
N GLY A 125 -11.31 8.96 7.00
CA GLY A 125 -11.48 9.99 5.99
C GLY A 125 -10.57 11.19 6.28
N LEU A 126 -10.20 11.88 5.21
CA LEU A 126 -9.54 13.18 5.26
C LEU A 126 -10.44 14.17 4.51
N GLU A 127 -10.94 15.16 5.23
CA GLU A 127 -11.93 16.11 4.73
C GLU A 127 -11.41 17.54 4.86
N TYR A 128 -11.75 18.40 3.89
CA TYR A 128 -11.50 19.84 3.90
C TYR A 128 -10.02 20.21 4.09
N GLY A 129 -9.11 19.38 3.57
CA GLY A 129 -7.67 19.60 3.63
C GLY A 129 -7.05 19.45 5.03
N GLY A 130 -7.79 19.17 6.09
CA GLY A 130 -7.25 19.21 7.45
C GLY A 130 -8.09 18.58 8.56
N THR A 131 -9.20 17.92 8.26
CA THR A 131 -10.02 17.23 9.26
C THR A 131 -9.94 15.72 9.04
N ARG A 132 -9.43 14.99 10.02
CA ARG A 132 -9.46 13.52 10.04
C ARG A 132 -10.75 13.06 10.70
N ARG A 133 -11.38 12.07 10.08
CA ARG A 133 -12.53 11.35 10.60
C ARG A 133 -12.16 9.89 10.75
N ALA A 134 -12.38 9.31 11.92
CA ALA A 134 -12.24 7.87 12.14
C ALA A 134 -13.58 7.29 12.63
N ASN A 135 -14.18 6.42 11.82
CA ASN A 135 -15.40 5.71 12.21
C ASN A 135 -15.08 4.68 13.31
N PRO A 136 -16.08 4.30 14.14
CA PRO A 136 -15.91 3.29 15.18
C PRO A 136 -15.22 2.02 14.67
N ALA A 137 -14.16 1.60 15.36
CA ALA A 137 -13.33 0.47 14.95
C ALA A 137 -14.06 -0.87 15.08
N SER A 138 -15.03 -0.99 16.00
CA SER A 138 -15.84 -2.19 16.14
C SER A 138 -17.04 -2.14 15.20
N ILE A 139 -17.41 -3.29 14.65
CA ILE A 139 -18.62 -3.40 13.83
C ILE A 139 -19.88 -3.11 14.65
N GLN A 140 -19.90 -3.50 15.93
CA GLN A 140 -21.02 -3.24 16.84
C GLN A 140 -21.21 -1.75 17.08
N GLY A 141 -20.13 -1.01 17.37
CA GLY A 141 -20.18 0.44 17.57
C GLY A 141 -20.60 1.17 16.30
N TYR A 142 -20.08 0.73 15.14
CA TYR A 142 -20.49 1.30 13.85
C TYR A 142 -21.99 1.09 13.57
N ILE A 143 -22.51 -0.12 13.79
CA ILE A 143 -23.93 -0.44 13.60
C ILE A 143 -24.81 0.32 14.61
N ALA A 144 -24.34 0.50 15.85
CA ALA A 144 -25.05 1.26 16.87
C ALA A 144 -25.11 2.77 16.57
N GLY A 145 -24.40 3.24 15.53
CA GLY A 145 -24.34 4.65 15.16
C GLY A 145 -23.47 5.48 16.12
N GLU A 146 -22.48 4.87 16.76
CA GLU A 146 -21.50 5.60 17.57
C GLU A 146 -20.84 6.69 16.70
N PRO A 147 -20.66 7.90 17.25
CA PRO A 147 -20.10 9.01 16.49
C PRO A 147 -18.65 8.70 16.10
N PRO A 148 -18.18 9.19 14.94
CA PRO A 148 -16.78 9.12 14.59
C PRO A 148 -15.95 9.99 15.54
N LEU A 149 -14.67 9.65 15.67
CA LEU A 149 -13.68 10.59 16.18
C LEU A 149 -13.36 11.61 15.09
N ILE A 150 -13.34 12.89 15.44
CA ILE A 150 -13.01 13.99 14.55
C ILE A 150 -11.79 14.73 15.12
N GLU A 151 -10.76 14.89 14.30
CA GLU A 151 -9.51 15.57 14.65
C GLU A 151 -9.20 16.67 13.63
N SER A 152 -8.75 17.82 14.10
CA SER A 152 -8.25 18.90 13.26
C SER A 152 -6.73 18.89 13.24
N ILE A 153 -6.15 18.79 12.05
CA ILE A 153 -4.72 18.71 11.82
C ILE A 153 -4.13 20.12 11.68
N GLY A 154 -3.13 20.45 12.49
CA GLY A 154 -2.43 21.74 12.44
C GLY A 154 -1.57 21.89 11.18
N LEU A 155 -1.27 23.13 10.77
CA LEU A 155 -0.50 23.42 9.55
C LEU A 155 0.82 22.64 9.46
N THR A 156 1.62 22.68 10.52
CA THR A 156 2.92 21.96 10.58
C THR A 156 2.76 20.47 10.33
N GLU A 157 1.72 19.84 10.90
CA GLU A 157 1.47 18.42 10.71
C GLU A 157 0.98 18.11 9.30
N ARG A 158 0.14 18.96 8.70
CA ARG A 158 -0.28 18.82 7.29
C ARG A 158 0.90 18.93 6.33
N MET A 159 1.81 19.87 6.59
CA MET A 159 3.05 20.04 5.82
C MET A 159 3.91 18.78 5.95
N PHE A 160 4.17 18.33 7.18
CA PHE A 160 4.96 17.12 7.44
C PHE A 160 4.35 15.89 6.76
N GLU A 161 3.04 15.68 6.90
CA GLU A 161 2.31 14.57 6.26
C GLU A 161 2.41 14.63 4.74
N SER A 162 2.23 15.81 4.13
CA SER A 162 2.36 15.98 2.68
C SER A 162 3.76 15.62 2.18
N LEU A 163 4.80 15.96 2.94
CA LEU A 163 6.17 15.57 2.62
C LEU A 163 6.35 14.05 2.76
N MET A 164 5.95 13.48 3.91
CA MET A 164 6.15 12.07 4.23
C MET A 164 5.43 11.16 3.23
N LEU A 165 4.16 11.46 2.92
CA LEU A 165 3.38 10.72 1.92
C LEU A 165 3.90 10.95 0.49
N GLY A 166 4.30 12.18 0.17
CA GLY A 166 4.85 12.52 -1.14
C GLY A 166 6.14 11.76 -1.47
N LEU A 167 7.04 11.62 -0.50
CA LEU A 167 8.30 10.87 -0.63
C LEU A 167 8.10 9.36 -0.81
N ARG A 168 6.90 8.85 -0.55
CA ARG A 168 6.54 7.45 -0.84
C ARG A 168 6.40 7.20 -2.35
N MET A 169 6.12 8.22 -3.15
CA MET A 169 5.95 8.10 -4.60
C MET A 169 7.28 8.28 -5.33
N THR A 170 7.48 7.57 -6.42
CA THR A 170 8.72 7.67 -7.23
C THR A 170 8.90 9.04 -7.88
N ARG A 171 7.80 9.76 -8.13
CA ARG A 171 7.81 11.14 -8.63
C ARG A 171 8.23 12.19 -7.57
N GLY A 172 8.31 11.82 -6.30
CA GLY A 172 8.58 12.72 -5.19
C GLY A 172 7.52 13.81 -4.99
N ILE A 173 7.98 14.97 -4.52
CA ILE A 173 7.15 16.13 -4.17
C ILE A 173 7.40 17.27 -5.17
N ASP A 174 6.33 17.90 -5.66
CA ASP A 174 6.42 19.16 -6.38
C ASP A 174 6.45 20.32 -5.36
N LEU A 175 7.59 20.99 -5.25
CA LEU A 175 7.80 22.06 -4.28
C LEU A 175 6.90 23.28 -4.52
N ARG A 176 6.53 23.56 -5.78
CA ARG A 176 5.62 24.67 -6.10
C ARG A 176 4.20 24.34 -5.65
N ALA A 177 3.72 23.15 -5.99
CA ALA A 177 2.41 22.71 -5.53
C ALA A 177 2.34 22.60 -4.00
N PHE A 178 3.44 22.26 -3.35
CA PHE A 178 3.55 22.23 -1.89
C PHE A 178 3.41 23.63 -1.28
N GLU A 179 4.15 24.62 -1.80
CA GLU A 179 4.05 26.04 -1.40
C GLU A 179 2.65 26.60 -1.67
N ASP A 180 2.06 26.33 -2.84
CA ASP A 180 0.69 26.75 -3.18
C ASP A 180 -0.36 26.18 -2.20
N THR A 181 -0.12 24.98 -1.67
CA THR A 181 -1.06 24.29 -0.77
C THR A 181 -0.95 24.77 0.68
N HIS A 182 0.28 25.07 1.14
CA HIS A 182 0.55 25.32 2.57
C HIS A 182 0.96 26.76 2.91
N GLY A 183 1.28 27.59 1.91
CA GLY A 183 1.83 28.93 2.07
C GLY A 183 3.31 28.92 2.45
#